data_AF-A0A4S8KCB0-F1
#
_entry.id   AF-A0A4S8KCB0-F1
#
_cell.length_a   1.000
_cell.length_b   1.000
_cell.length_c   1.000
_cell.angle_alpha   90.00
_cell.angle_beta   90.00
_cell.angle_gamma   90.00
#
_symmetry.space_group_name_H-M   'P 1'
#
loop_
_entity.id
_entity.type
_entity.pdbx_description
1 polymer ?
#
loop_
_entity_poly.entity_id
_entity_poly.type
_entity_poly.pdbx_seq_one_letter_code
_entity_poly.pdbx_strand_id
1 'polypeptide(L)'
;MLTDIPATTGSNFGQETMCYESPRPSSEINRLVFVLFRQLGRGTVYAPMWHQNFSTREFAELYNLGSPDAAVYYNCQREAGFGGRRMYLS
;
A
#
# COMPACT_ATOMS: atom_id res chain seq x y z
N MET A 1 -3.94 -5.48 -2.82
CA MET A 1 -3.70 -4.96 -4.18
C MET A 1 -5.02 -5.02 -4.93
N LEU A 2 -5.34 -3.95 -5.65
CA LEU A 2 -6.56 -3.83 -6.44
C LEU A 2 -6.18 -3.50 -7.89
N THR A 3 -6.76 -4.20 -8.85
CA THR A 3 -6.52 -4.01 -10.29
C THR A 3 -7.81 -3.69 -11.03
N ASP A 4 -7.71 -3.35 -12.32
CA ASP A 4 -8.84 -3.21 -13.25
C ASP A 4 -9.94 -2.23 -12.83
N ILE A 5 -9.59 -1.22 -12.02
CA ILE A 5 -10.50 -0.15 -11.60
C ILE A 5 -10.89 0.67 -12.85
N PRO A 6 -12.18 0.74 -13.23
CA PRO A 6 -12.60 1.59 -14.33
C PRO A 6 -12.32 3.08 -14.02
N ALA A 7 -11.92 3.84 -15.04
CA ALA A 7 -11.72 5.28 -14.90
C ALA A 7 -12.97 5.94 -14.30
N THR A 8 -12.76 6.98 -13.48
CA THR A 8 -13.81 7.74 -12.75
C THR A 8 -14.66 6.93 -11.78
N THR A 9 -14.30 5.68 -11.49
CA THR A 9 -14.93 4.87 -10.43
C THR A 9 -14.01 4.76 -9.21
N GLY A 10 -14.34 3.88 -8.28
CA GLY A 10 -13.59 3.68 -7.04
C GLY A 10 -13.19 2.23 -6.83
N SER A 11 -12.58 1.96 -5.67
CA SER A 11 -12.04 0.65 -5.31
C SER A 11 -13.04 -0.51 -5.43
N ASN A 12 -14.33 -0.23 -5.21
CA ASN A 12 -15.39 -1.24 -5.22
C ASN A 12 -15.71 -1.81 -6.61
N PHE A 13 -15.15 -1.22 -7.67
CA PHE A 13 -15.38 -1.64 -9.05
C PHE A 13 -14.16 -2.33 -9.68
N GLY A 14 -13.05 -2.44 -8.95
CA GLY A 14 -11.86 -3.17 -9.38
C GLY A 14 -11.89 -4.64 -8.96
N GLN A 15 -10.83 -5.36 -9.30
CA GLN A 15 -10.58 -6.73 -8.84
C GLN A 15 -9.57 -6.74 -7.69
N GLU A 16 -9.99 -7.25 -6.53
CA GLU A 16 -9.10 -7.43 -5.38
C GLU A 16 -8.26 -8.70 -5.58
N THR A 17 -6.99 -8.50 -5.91
CA THR A 17 -6.05 -9.61 -6.15
C THR A 17 -5.23 -9.95 -4.91
N MET A 18 -5.16 -9.03 -3.93
CA MET A 18 -4.65 -9.30 -2.59
C MET A 18 -5.49 -8.53 -1.58
N CYS A 19 -5.96 -9.23 -0.55
CA CYS A 19 -6.75 -8.64 0.53
C CYS A 19 -6.02 -7.48 1.20
N TYR A 20 -6.74 -6.41 1.53
CA TYR A 20 -6.18 -5.35 2.38
C TYR A 20 -5.90 -5.89 3.79
N GLU A 21 -4.64 -5.76 4.22
CA GLU A 21 -4.23 -6.05 5.59
C GLU A 21 -4.04 -4.76 6.37
N SER A 22 -4.72 -4.64 7.51
CA SER A 22 -4.58 -3.46 8.36
C SER A 22 -3.17 -3.39 8.95
N PRO A 23 -2.48 -2.23 8.89
CA PRO A 23 -1.12 -2.08 9.39
C PRO A 23 -1.05 -2.32 10.90
N ARG A 24 -0.04 -3.05 11.36
CA ARG A 24 0.23 -3.30 12.79
C ARG A 24 1.70 -2.97 13.11
N PRO A 25 2.08 -1.67 13.13
CA PRO A 25 3.47 -1.27 13.35
C PRO A 25 3.96 -1.68 14.75
N SER A 26 5.13 -2.35 14.81
CA SER A 26 5.67 -2.94 16.04
C SER A 26 6.63 -2.04 16.82
N SER A 27 7.44 -1.20 16.15
CA SER A 27 8.52 -0.44 16.82
C SER A 27 8.80 0.99 16.34
N GLU A 28 8.20 1.49 15.24
CA GLU A 28 8.46 2.86 14.74
C GLU A 28 7.27 3.52 14.00
N ILE A 29 7.42 4.80 13.62
CA ILE A 29 6.51 5.51 12.70
C ILE A 29 6.75 4.97 11.28
N ASN A 30 5.78 4.23 10.75
CA ASN A 30 5.80 3.65 9.42
C ASN A 30 5.00 4.51 8.45
N ARG A 31 5.46 4.61 7.20
CA ARG A 31 4.68 5.23 6.11
C ARG A 31 3.82 4.16 5.44
N LEU A 32 2.52 4.35 5.45
CA LEU A 32 1.60 3.63 4.57
C LEU A 32 1.42 4.43 3.30
N VAL A 33 1.73 3.83 2.17
CA VAL A 33 1.69 4.50 0.87
C VAL A 33 0.63 3.84 -0.01
N PHE A 34 -0.27 4.65 -0.55
CA PHE A 34 -1.20 4.24 -1.61
C PHE A 34 -0.70 4.85 -2.92
N VAL A 35 -0.57 4.02 -3.95
CA VAL A 35 -0.07 4.43 -5.27
C VAL A 35 -1.06 3.96 -6.33
N LEU A 36 -1.40 4.85 -7.25
CA LEU A 36 -2.29 4.57 -8.38
C LEU A 36 -1.50 4.60 -9.68
N PHE A 37 -1.66 3.55 -10.48
CA PHE A 37 -1.06 3.42 -11.81
C PHE A 37 -2.14 3.23 -12.86
N ARG A 38 -1.89 3.74 -14.07
CA ARG A 38 -2.72 3.46 -15.23
C ARG A 38 -2.27 2.15 -15.89
N GLN A 39 -3.19 1.20 -15.99
CA GLN A 39 -2.95 -0.05 -16.73
C GLN A 39 -3.06 0.16 -18.24
N LEU A 40 -2.27 -0.61 -19.00
CA LEU A 40 -2.37 -0.66 -20.47
C LEU A 40 -3.67 -1.31 -20.96
N GLY A 41 -4.25 -2.20 -20.14
CA GLY A 41 -5.52 -2.87 -20.42
C GLY A 41 -6.07 -3.58 -19.18
N ARG A 42 -7.24 -4.19 -19.30
CA ARG A 42 -7.81 -5.04 -18.24
C ARG A 42 -7.15 -6.42 -18.23
N GLY A 43 -6.95 -7.02 -17.06
CA GLY A 43 -6.34 -8.34 -16.93
C GLY A 43 -4.85 -8.39 -17.30
N THR A 44 -4.16 -7.25 -17.32
CA THR A 44 -2.73 -7.18 -17.67
C THR A 44 -1.81 -7.17 -16.46
N VAL A 45 -2.36 -7.08 -15.25
CA VAL A 45 -1.60 -6.96 -13.99
C VAL A 45 -2.02 -8.06 -13.04
N TYR A 46 -1.04 -8.74 -12.44
CA TYR A 46 -1.27 -9.84 -11.51
C TYR A 46 -0.63 -9.54 -10.16
N ALA A 47 -1.20 -10.13 -9.10
CA ALA A 47 -0.64 -9.99 -7.76
C ALA A 47 0.75 -10.64 -7.67
N PRO A 48 1.69 -10.03 -6.92
CA PRO A 48 2.93 -10.70 -6.56
C PRO A 48 2.64 -11.94 -5.70
N MET A 49 3.53 -12.93 -5.69
CA MET A 49 3.32 -14.14 -4.87
C MET A 49 3.53 -13.91 -3.36
N TRP A 50 4.22 -12.83 -2.98
CA TRP A 50 4.66 -12.57 -1.61
C TRP A 50 4.45 -11.09 -1.25
N HIS A 51 4.05 -10.85 0.01
CA HIS A 51 3.82 -9.50 0.54
C HIS A 51 5.12 -8.82 1.02
N GLN A 52 6.10 -9.61 1.45
CA GLN A 52 7.37 -9.09 1.98
C GLN A 52 8.34 -8.74 0.85
N ASN A 53 9.22 -7.77 1.10
CA ASN A 53 10.23 -7.27 0.15
C ASN A 53 9.63 -6.81 -1.20
N PHE A 54 8.38 -6.34 -1.18
CA PHE A 54 7.73 -5.80 -2.37
C PHE A 54 8.32 -4.44 -2.75
N SER A 55 8.75 -4.32 -4.01
CA SER A 55 9.22 -3.07 -4.60
C SER A 55 8.18 -2.53 -5.59
N THR A 56 7.57 -1.40 -5.26
CA THR A 56 6.60 -0.73 -6.15
C THR A 56 7.22 -0.34 -7.49
N ARG A 57 8.51 0.00 -7.50
CA ARG A 57 9.22 0.41 -8.71
C ARG A 57 9.43 -0.76 -9.67
N GLU A 58 9.99 -1.86 -9.17
CA GLU A 58 10.20 -3.06 -9.97
C GLU A 58 8.86 -3.61 -10.48
N PHE A 59 7.81 -3.51 -9.67
CA PHE A 59 6.46 -3.89 -10.08
C PHE A 59 5.93 -3.04 -11.24
N ALA A 60 6.13 -1.72 -11.19
CA ALA A 60 5.72 -0.82 -12.27
C ALA A 60 6.49 -1.07 -13.56
N GLU A 61 7.79 -1.38 -13.46
CA GLU A 61 8.63 -1.75 -14.59
C GLU A 61 8.17 -3.09 -15.20
N LEU A 62 7.92 -4.11 -14.38
CA LEU A 62 7.46 -5.44 -14.84
C LEU A 62 6.16 -5.39 -15.64
N TYR A 63 5.20 -4.57 -15.19
CA TYR A 63 3.87 -4.47 -15.81
C TYR A 63 3.72 -3.31 -16.79
N ASN A 64 4.82 -2.62 -17.14
CA ASN A 64 4.83 -1.45 -18.03
C ASN A 64 3.83 -0.36 -17.60
N LEU A 65 3.74 -0.11 -16.29
CA LEU A 65 2.79 0.84 -15.71
C LEU A 65 3.28 2.29 -15.78
N GLY A 66 4.57 2.50 -16.07
CA GLY A 66 5.18 3.83 -16.12
C GLY A 66 5.26 4.51 -14.75
N SER A 67 5.16 5.84 -14.74
CA SER A 67 5.10 6.63 -13.51
C SER A 67 3.71 6.55 -12.85
N PRO A 68 3.61 6.66 -11.52
CA PRO A 68 2.32 6.71 -10.86
C PRO A 68 1.55 7.98 -11.23
N ASP A 69 0.24 7.83 -11.47
CA ASP A 69 -0.67 8.96 -11.74
C ASP A 69 -1.00 9.72 -10.44
N ALA A 70 -1.03 9.01 -9.32
CA ALA A 70 -1.22 9.59 -8.00
C ALA A 70 -0.53 8.74 -6.92
N ALA A 71 -0.06 9.41 -5.86
CA ALA A 71 0.44 8.75 -4.66
C ALA A 71 0.09 9.58 -3.42
N VAL A 72 -0.35 8.91 -2.36
CA VAL A 72 -0.57 9.51 -1.05
C VAL A 72 0.05 8.64 0.03
N TYR A 73 0.48 9.24 1.12
CA TYR A 73 0.98 8.48 2.26
C TYR A 73 0.45 9.01 3.59
N TYR A 74 0.36 8.11 4.55
CA TYR A 74 0.02 8.41 5.94
C TYR A 74 1.08 7.84 6.85
N ASN A 75 1.34 8.52 7.95
CA ASN A 75 2.18 7.98 9.03
C ASN A 75 1.31 7.11 9.94
N CYS A 76 1.79 5.92 10.26
CA CYS A 76 1.17 4.97 11.16
C CYS A 76 2.16 4.58 12.24
N GLN A 77 1.73 4.65 13.50
CA GLN A 77 2.51 4.24 14.65
C GLN A 77 1.64 3.38 15.55
N ARG A 78 2.27 2.64 16.48
CA ARG A 78 1.53 1.90 17.50
C ARG A 78 0.65 2.88 18.28
N GLU A 79 -0.59 2.50 18.58
CA GLU A 79 -1.56 3.38 19.26
C GLU A 79 -1.05 3.93 20.60
N ALA A 80 -0.34 3.09 21.38
CA ALA A 80 0.28 3.49 22.63
C ALA A 80 1.56 4.34 22.47
N GLY A 81 1.94 4.67 21.23
CA GLY A 81 3.23 5.27 20.89
C GLY A 81 4.42 4.37 21.23
N PHE A 82 5.63 4.90 20.99
CA PHE A 82 6.89 4.24 21.36
C PHE A 82 7.49 4.77 22.67
N GLY A 83 6.90 5.82 23.23
CA GLY A 83 7.27 6.36 24.55
C GLY A 83 6.46 5.71 25.66
N GLY A 84 6.96 4.59 26.21
CA GLY A 84 6.49 4.11 27.49
C GLY A 84 6.65 5.22 28.53
N ARG A 85 5.56 5.61 29.21
CA ARG A 85 5.63 6.55 30.35
C ARG A 85 6.57 5.95 31.39
N ARG A 86 7.77 6.49 31.52
CA ARG A 86 8.61 6.27 32.71
C ARG A 86 7.99 7.09 33.84
N MET A 87 7.00 6.51 34.52
CA MET A 87 6.49 7.05 35.78
C MET A 87 7.65 6.95 36.78
N TYR A 88 8.39 8.03 36.99
CA TYR A 88 9.19 8.18 38.19
C TYR A 88 8.19 8.44 39.33
N LEU A 89 7.98 7.45 40.19
CA LEU A 89 7.34 7.66 41.48
C LEU A 89 8.36 8.42 42.35
N SER A 90 8.05 9.68 42.69
CA SER A 90 8.75 10.48 43.70
C SER A 90 8.04 10.36 45.04
#